data_AF-A0A9E7BJ51-F1
#
_entry.id   AF-A0A9E7BJ51-F1
#
_cell.length_a   1.000
_cell.length_b   1.000
_cell.length_c   1.000
_cell.angle_alpha   90.00
_cell.angle_beta   90.00
_cell.angle_gamma   90.00
#
_symmetry.space_group_name_H-M   'P 1'
#
loop_
_entity.id
_entity.type
_entity.pdbx_description
1 polymer ?
#
loop_
_entity_poly.entity_id
_entity_poly.type
_entity_poly.pdbx_seq_one_letter_code
_entity_poly.pdbx_strand_id
1 'polypeptide(L)'
;MPPDLFETRFLRLQRESTARVIERAVGRGEIPPVDDLPYVLDLVYGPAFLRAALPGNAPPDDAFVDRVVNTVARELGAAAPDGRAP
;
A
#
# COMPACT_ATOMS: atom_id res chain seq x y z
N MET A 1 -17.32 -1.48 -13.69
CA MET A 1 -17.25 -2.21 -12.41
C MET A 1 -17.84 -1.30 -11.34
N PRO A 2 -18.83 -1.74 -10.57
CA PRO A 2 -19.53 -0.84 -9.64
C PRO A 2 -18.67 -0.56 -8.38
N PRO A 3 -18.80 0.64 -7.77
CA PRO A 3 -17.91 1.15 -6.71
C PRO A 3 -18.01 0.38 -5.38
N ASP A 4 -19.10 -0.34 -5.16
CA ASP A 4 -19.41 -1.16 -3.99
C ASP A 4 -18.51 -2.40 -3.83
N LEU A 5 -17.87 -2.89 -4.91
CA LEU A 5 -16.91 -4.00 -4.82
C LEU A 5 -15.63 -3.64 -4.05
N PHE A 6 -15.21 -2.36 -4.08
CA PHE A 6 -14.09 -1.86 -3.27
C PHE A 6 -14.42 -1.84 -1.78
N GLU A 7 -15.71 -1.73 -1.46
CA GLU A 7 -16.25 -1.71 -0.10
C GLU A 7 -16.49 -3.12 0.44
N THR A 8 -15.88 -4.16 -0.16
CA THR A 8 -15.87 -5.47 0.48
C THR A 8 -15.26 -5.33 1.87
N ARG A 9 -15.97 -5.85 2.89
CA ARG A 9 -15.57 -5.79 4.31
C ARG A 9 -14.10 -6.16 4.54
N PHE A 10 -13.57 -7.06 3.72
CA PHE A 10 -12.16 -7.46 3.71
C PHE A 10 -11.21 -6.31 3.33
N LEU A 11 -11.44 -5.61 2.22
CA LEU A 11 -10.58 -4.49 1.79
C LEU A 11 -10.61 -3.33 2.78
N ARG A 12 -11.77 -3.05 3.39
CA ARG A 12 -11.89 -2.04 4.44
C ARG A 12 -11.03 -2.38 5.66
N LEU A 13 -11.10 -3.62 6.16
CA LEU A 13 -10.30 -4.06 7.31
C LEU A 13 -8.79 -4.02 7.01
N GLN A 14 -8.39 -4.42 5.80
CA GLN A 14 -6.99 -4.35 5.38
C GLN A 14 -6.51 -2.89 5.30
N ARG A 15 -7.30 -1.98 4.74
CA ARG A 15 -7.00 -0.55 4.68
C ARG A 15 -6.87 0.07 6.07
N GLU A 16 -7.78 -0.24 6.99
CA GLU A 16 -7.69 0.21 8.40
C GLU A 16 -6.44 -0.32 9.11
N SER A 17 -6.08 -1.58 8.88
CA SER A 17 -4.86 -2.18 9.43
C SER A 17 -3.60 -1.46 8.92
N THR A 18 -3.52 -1.22 7.61
CA THR A 18 -2.40 -0.51 6.99
C THR A 18 -2.30 0.95 7.45
N ALA A 19 -3.44 1.64 7.60
CA ALA A 19 -3.49 2.98 8.17
C ALA A 19 -2.82 3.03 9.56
N ARG A 20 -3.17 2.08 10.45
CA ARG A 20 -2.55 1.98 11.79
C ARG A 20 -1.06 1.63 11.74
N VAL A 21 -0.58 0.94 10.71
CA VAL A 21 0.85 0.70 10.52
C VAL A 21 1.56 2.02 10.20
N ILE A 22 1.02 2.80 9.27
CA ILE A 22 1.56 4.09 8.85
C ILE A 22 1.55 5.08 10.01
N GLU A 23 0.43 5.23 10.72
CA GLU A 23 0.31 6.10 11.89
C GLU A 23 1.35 5.77 12.97
N ARG A 24 1.59 4.48 13.23
CA ARG A 24 2.62 4.07 14.19
C ARG A 24 4.03 4.35 13.68
N ALA A 25 4.29 4.24 12.38
CA ALA A 25 5.60 4.58 11.81
C ALA A 25 5.88 6.09 11.94
N VAL A 26 4.88 6.94 11.67
CA VAL A 26 4.94 8.39 11.95
C VAL A 26 5.20 8.64 13.43
N GLY A 27 4.45 7.98 14.32
CA GLY A 27 4.60 8.14 15.77
C GLY A 27 5.97 7.71 16.31
N ARG A 28 6.66 6.79 15.62
CA ARG A 28 8.05 6.39 15.93
C ARG A 28 9.11 7.30 15.27
N GLY A 29 8.71 8.22 14.39
CA GLY A 29 9.62 9.04 13.61
C GLY A 29 10.37 8.28 12.52
N GLU A 30 9.87 7.10 12.11
CA GLU A 30 10.46 6.30 11.02
C GLU A 30 10.16 6.89 9.64
N ILE A 31 9.05 7.64 9.54
CA ILE A 31 8.64 8.41 8.37
C ILE A 31 8.10 9.78 8.80
N PRO A 32 8.18 10.82 7.96
CA PRO A 32 7.50 12.10 8.17
C PRO A 32 5.97 11.94 8.29
N PRO A 33 5.27 12.95 8.84
CA PRO A 33 3.81 13.02 8.81
C PRO A 33 3.26 12.88 7.39
N VAL A 34 2.15 12.16 7.26
CA VAL A 34 1.46 11.93 5.98
C VAL A 34 0.27 12.86 5.87
N ASP A 35 0.28 13.75 4.88
CA ASP A 35 -0.79 14.73 4.67
C ASP A 35 -2.08 14.11 4.09
N ASP A 36 -1.94 13.10 3.22
CA ASP A 36 -3.06 12.40 2.57
C ASP A 36 -2.94 10.89 2.73
N LEU A 37 -3.41 10.38 3.88
CA LEU A 37 -3.41 8.95 4.17
C LEU A 37 -4.28 8.13 3.19
N PRO A 38 -5.49 8.58 2.80
CA PRO A 38 -6.28 7.91 1.75
C PRO A 38 -5.51 7.70 0.44
N TYR A 39 -4.79 8.73 -0.04
CA TYR A 39 -3.97 8.62 -1.25
C TYR A 39 -2.88 7.56 -1.11
N VAL A 40 -2.19 7.51 0.03
CA VAL A 40 -1.17 6.48 0.30
C VAL A 40 -1.77 5.08 0.27
N LEU A 41 -2.96 4.88 0.84
CA LEU A 41 -3.66 3.60 0.78
C LEU A 41 -4.06 3.25 -0.66
N ASP A 42 -4.46 4.22 -1.47
CA ASP A 42 -4.75 4.00 -2.89
C ASP A 42 -3.51 3.59 -3.69
N LEU A 43 -2.33 4.13 -3.37
CA LEU A 43 -1.06 3.68 -3.97
C LEU A 43 -0.71 2.23 -3.59
N VAL A 44 -1.03 1.79 -2.38
CA VAL A 44 -0.78 0.42 -1.91
C VAL A 44 -1.74 -0.58 -2.56
N TYR A 45 -3.04 -0.28 -2.59
CA TYR A 45 -4.06 -1.24 -3.01
C TYR A 45 -4.44 -1.13 -4.49
N GLY A 46 -4.33 0.05 -5.09
CA GLY A 46 -4.72 0.33 -6.47
C GLY A 46 -4.05 -0.61 -7.49
N PRO A 47 -2.72 -0.80 -7.46
CA PRO A 47 -2.04 -1.68 -8.41
C PRO A 47 -2.46 -3.15 -8.31
N ALA A 48 -2.62 -3.66 -7.08
CA ALA A 48 -3.07 -5.04 -6.85
C ALA A 48 -4.51 -5.24 -7.31
N PHE A 49 -5.37 -4.27 -7.03
CA PHE A 49 -6.74 -4.26 -7.51
C PHE A 49 -6.82 -4.22 -9.03
N LEU A 50 -6.05 -3.35 -9.70
CA LEU A 50 -6.02 -3.25 -11.16
C LEU A 50 -5.67 -4.59 -11.82
N ARG A 51 -4.69 -5.31 -11.26
CA ARG A 51 -4.31 -6.65 -11.74
C ARG A 51 -5.39 -7.70 -11.51
N ALA A 52 -6.09 -7.63 -10.39
CA ALA A 52 -7.18 -8.56 -10.08
C ALA A 52 -8.45 -8.30 -10.89
N ALA A 53 -8.76 -7.03 -11.18
CA ALA A 53 -10.02 -6.62 -11.79
C ALA A 53 -10.00 -6.63 -13.33
N LEU A 54 -8.85 -6.37 -13.96
CA LEU A 54 -8.75 -6.31 -15.41
C LEU A 54 -8.24 -7.63 -16.02
N PRO A 55 -8.94 -8.17 -17.04
CA PRO A 55 -8.49 -9.37 -17.72
C PRO A 55 -7.17 -9.10 -18.47
N GLY A 56 -6.33 -10.13 -18.60
CA GLY A 56 -5.05 -10.07 -19.31
C GLY A 56 -3.86 -9.59 -18.47
N ASN A 57 -4.11 -9.12 -17.24
CA ASN A 57 -3.04 -8.89 -16.28
C ASN A 57 -2.64 -10.18 -15.57
N ALA A 58 -1.34 -10.33 -15.26
CA ALA A 58 -0.90 -11.36 -14.32
C ALA A 58 -1.53 -11.09 -12.94
N PRO A 59 -2.05 -12.11 -12.22
CA PRO A 59 -2.53 -11.94 -10.86
C PRO A 59 -1.48 -11.26 -9.97
N PRO A 60 -1.89 -10.47 -8.96
CA PRO A 60 -0.94 -9.96 -7.98
C PRO A 60 -0.36 -11.14 -7.20
N ASP A 61 0.96 -11.33 -7.30
CA ASP A 61 1.75 -12.27 -6.51
C ASP A 61 2.54 -11.54 -5.43
N ASP A 62 3.19 -12.28 -4.52
CA ASP A 62 3.93 -11.71 -3.41
C ASP A 62 5.05 -10.77 -3.89
N ALA A 63 5.75 -11.15 -4.97
CA ALA A 63 6.83 -10.33 -5.55
C ALA A 63 6.31 -8.98 -6.09
N PHE A 64 5.11 -8.96 -6.67
CA PHE A 64 4.45 -7.73 -7.08
C PHE A 64 4.02 -6.88 -5.89
N VAL A 65 3.39 -7.50 -4.88
CA VAL A 65 2.95 -6.81 -3.66
C VAL A 65 4.14 -6.17 -2.95
N ASP A 66 5.23 -6.91 -2.75
CA ASP A 66 6.46 -6.41 -2.14
C ASP A 66 7.03 -5.23 -2.92
N ARG A 67 7.00 -5.27 -4.25
CA ARG A 67 7.47 -4.16 -5.07
C ARG A 67 6.64 -2.89 -4.86
N VAL A 68 5.32 -3.04 -4.82
CA VAL A 68 4.40 -1.91 -4.59
C VAL A 68 4.65 -1.32 -3.19
N VAL A 69 4.66 -2.16 -2.15
CA VAL A 69 4.88 -1.72 -0.77
C VAL A 69 6.23 -1.02 -0.61
N ASN A 70 7.31 -1.59 -1.16
CA ASN A 70 8.63 -0.98 -1.09
C ASN A 70 8.71 0.36 -1.84
N THR A 71 7.99 0.49 -2.96
CA THR A 71 7.93 1.75 -3.71
C THR A 71 7.24 2.83 -2.87
N VAL A 72 6.08 2.49 -2.28
CA VAL A 72 5.33 3.42 -1.43
C VAL A 72 6.11 3.76 -0.15
N ALA A 73 6.72 2.77 0.51
CA ALA A 73 7.51 3.01 1.72
C ALA A 73 8.69 3.97 1.45
N ARG A 74 9.38 3.82 0.32
CA ARG A 74 10.45 4.74 -0.09
C ARG A 74 9.92 6.15 -0.35
N GLU A 75 8.77 6.29 -1.00
CA GLU A 75 8.14 7.60 -1.23
C GLU A 75 7.75 8.28 0.09
N LEU A 76 7.30 7.50 1.07
CA LEU A 76 7.03 7.98 2.42
C LEU A 76 8.31 8.31 3.21
N GLY A 77 9.51 8.14 2.64
CA GLY A 77 10.77 8.44 3.32
C GLY A 77 11.23 7.37 4.31
N ALA A 78 10.66 6.16 4.26
CA ALA A 78 11.14 5.05 5.08
C ALA A 78 12.59 4.69 4.69
N ALA A 79 13.43 4.44 5.69
CA ALA A 79 14.76 3.91 5.44
C ALA A 79 14.66 2.58 4.68
N ALA A 80 15.56 2.37 3.70
CA ALA A 80 15.69 1.06 3.09
C ALA A 80 15.98 0.03 4.21
N PRO A 81 15.31 -1.13 4.22
CA PRO A 81 15.64 -2.18 5.18
C PRO A 81 17.14 -2.48 5.02
N ASP A 82 17.87 -2.35 6.13
CA ASP A 82 19.35 -2.37 6.18
C ASP A 82 19.93 -3.43 5.23
N GLY A 83 20.54 -2.99 4.12
CA GLY A 83 21.40 -3.86 3.30
C GLY A 83 21.22 -3.90 1.78
N ARG A 84 20.42 -3.05 1.13
CA ARG A 84 20.49 -2.91 -0.34
C ARG A 84 20.48 -1.45 -0.79
N ALA A 85 21.67 -0.97 -1.17
CA ALA A 85 21.87 0.26 -1.95
C ALA A 85 21.17 0.15 -3.33
N PRO A 86 20.83 1.28 -3.98
CA PRO A 86 20.14 1.32 -5.28
C PRO A 86 20.85 0.53 -6.38
#